data_AF-A0AAW0N1K1-F1
#
_entry.id   AF-A0AAW0N1K1-F1
#
_cell.length_a   1.000
_cell.length_b   1.000
_cell.length_c   1.000
_cell.angle_alpha   90.00
_cell.angle_beta   90.00
_cell.angle_gamma   90.00
#
_symmetry.space_group_name_H-M   'P 1'
#
loop_
_entity.id
_entity.type
_entity.pdbx_description
1 polymer ?
#
loop_
_entity_poly.entity_id
_entity_poly.type
_entity_poly.pdbx_seq_one_letter_code
_entity_poly.pdbx_strand_id
1 'polypeptide(L)'
;MHGRVKVKTTAQQEEEKKKEREKKLKIYVAARDACFAKRKEDIKDEEALELTQQLLSSNPDFATLWNQRREILMHLETVKEEDEMQKIYESELHFLESCLKVNPKSYGSWFHRGWVSARLPRPNWARELSLCDRCLSLDDRNFHCWDYRRMVVKVSGVPVEKELEFTDRLIGSNFSNYSSWHYRSTLLPLIHPGTPDPKSPRRDPPATSQTHSHRVCEEQLLKEYELVQNAFFTDPNDQSAWFYYRWLLGRADREEMISCVYVSRDEERVVVGFSKPVNAQSSDLFLVLDGQPLRVEWRSVHRHFKQSPVWICRLPPGTISDITNEHNLTVHWGEKGTQRDCALYTGRTESWCRDSATDQELFRSELSVEKSSVLQSELQSCNQLQELEPLNKWCLLTIILLMRALDPLGYEKETLAHFETLKEVDPMRSAYYSDLCSKFMIENTILKMEYAEVRVLAFLTRT
;
A
#
# COMPACT_ATOMS: atom_id res chain seq x y z
N MET A 1 22.05 2.92 -16.74
CA MET A 1 22.92 4.08 -17.08
C MET A 1 22.94 5.04 -15.90
N HIS A 2 23.65 4.71 -14.81
CA HIS A 2 23.67 5.52 -13.58
C HIS A 2 25.09 5.67 -13.04
N GLY A 3 25.37 6.72 -12.27
CA GLY A 3 26.62 6.90 -11.52
C GLY A 3 27.91 7.06 -12.33
N ARG A 4 27.83 7.22 -13.67
CA ARG A 4 29.03 7.40 -14.49
C ARG A 4 29.54 8.83 -14.38
N VAL A 5 30.57 9.02 -13.56
CA VAL A 5 31.29 10.29 -13.44
C VAL A 5 31.94 10.64 -14.77
N LYS A 6 31.74 11.87 -15.23
CA LYS A 6 32.42 12.38 -16.43
C LYS A 6 33.89 12.65 -16.10
N VAL A 7 34.76 11.71 -16.46
CA VAL A 7 36.21 11.87 -16.33
C VAL A 7 36.74 12.56 -17.58
N LYS A 8 37.52 13.64 -17.41
CA LYS A 8 38.28 14.24 -18.53
C LYS A 8 39.51 13.36 -18.78
N THR A 9 39.54 12.69 -19.92
CA THR A 9 40.66 11.85 -20.37
C THR A 9 41.44 12.55 -21.46
N THR A 10 42.73 12.24 -21.60
CA THR A 10 43.54 12.73 -22.71
C THR A 10 43.15 12.01 -24.01
N ALA A 11 43.38 12.63 -25.17
CA ALA A 11 43.05 12.04 -26.47
C ALA A 11 43.70 10.66 -26.68
N GLN A 12 44.94 10.47 -26.18
CA GLN A 12 45.64 9.19 -26.25
C GLN A 12 44.94 8.10 -25.40
N GLN A 13 44.55 8.41 -24.16
CA GLN A 13 43.83 7.47 -23.29
C GLN A 13 42.44 7.13 -23.84
N GLU A 14 41.78 8.08 -24.50
CA GLU A 14 40.51 7.84 -25.18
C GLU A 14 40.66 6.89 -26.36
N GLU A 15 41.71 7.07 -27.17
CA GLU A 15 41.99 6.21 -28.30
C GLU A 15 42.36 4.79 -27.87
N GLU A 16 43.17 4.62 -26.81
CA GLU A 16 43.50 3.32 -26.23
C GLU A 16 42.25 2.59 -25.71
N LYS A 17 41.42 3.29 -24.92
CA LYS A 17 40.13 2.73 -24.43
C LYS A 17 39.18 2.40 -25.58
N LYS A 18 39.17 3.19 -26.65
CA LYS A 18 38.36 2.93 -27.84
C LYS A 18 38.82 1.64 -28.53
N LYS A 19 40.11 1.47 -28.78
CA LYS A 19 40.68 0.24 -29.37
C LYS A 19 40.39 -0.99 -28.51
N GLU A 20 40.49 -0.87 -27.18
CA GLU A 20 40.14 -1.97 -26.26
C GLU A 20 38.64 -2.35 -26.34
N ARG A 21 37.76 -1.34 -26.33
CA ARG A 21 36.31 -1.55 -26.46
C ARG A 21 35.92 -2.16 -27.80
N GLU A 22 36.56 -1.74 -28.89
CA GLU A 22 36.32 -2.31 -30.23
C GLU A 22 36.72 -3.79 -30.30
N LYS A 23 37.85 -4.18 -29.69
CA LYS A 23 38.24 -5.61 -29.59
C LYS A 23 37.22 -6.42 -28.80
N LYS A 24 36.80 -5.93 -27.62
CA LYS A 24 35.76 -6.58 -26.79
C LYS A 24 34.42 -6.66 -27.52
N LEU A 25 34.04 -5.61 -28.24
CA LEU A 25 32.80 -5.56 -29.02
C LEU A 25 32.80 -6.59 -30.16
N LYS A 26 33.92 -6.77 -30.87
CA LYS A 26 34.03 -7.79 -31.92
C LYS A 26 33.78 -9.20 -31.38
N ILE A 27 34.38 -9.53 -30.23
CA ILE A 27 34.18 -10.82 -29.57
C ILE A 27 32.71 -10.98 -29.13
N TYR A 28 32.14 -9.95 -28.50
CA TYR A 28 30.75 -9.95 -28.06
C TYR A 28 29.77 -10.14 -29.23
N VAL A 29 29.99 -9.45 -30.36
CA VAL A 29 29.14 -9.56 -31.55
C VAL A 29 29.24 -10.96 -32.16
N ALA A 30 30.44 -11.51 -32.28
CA ALA A 30 30.63 -12.87 -32.80
C ALA A 30 29.92 -13.92 -31.92
N ALA A 31 30.06 -13.83 -30.59
CA ALA A 31 29.38 -14.73 -29.66
C ALA A 31 27.84 -14.57 -29.72
N ARG A 32 27.34 -13.34 -29.83
CA ARG A 32 25.90 -13.05 -30.02
C ARG A 32 25.37 -13.71 -31.29
N ASP A 33 26.07 -13.52 -32.40
CA ASP A 33 25.63 -14.04 -33.69
C ASP A 33 25.63 -15.57 -33.70
N ALA A 34 26.63 -16.20 -33.04
CA ALA A 34 26.64 -17.64 -32.81
C ALA A 34 25.46 -18.12 -31.94
N CYS A 35 25.13 -17.42 -30.85
CA CYS A 35 23.94 -17.73 -30.04
C CYS A 35 22.65 -17.71 -30.89
N PHE A 36 22.48 -16.68 -31.72
CA PHE A 36 21.28 -16.52 -32.54
C PHE A 36 21.22 -17.51 -33.70
N ALA A 37 22.36 -17.87 -34.29
CA ALA A 37 22.43 -18.95 -35.28
C ALA A 37 21.97 -20.28 -34.68
N LYS A 38 22.55 -20.68 -33.53
CA LYS A 38 22.13 -21.91 -32.83
C LYS A 38 20.64 -21.91 -32.49
N ARG A 39 20.10 -20.78 -31.99
CA ARG A 39 18.67 -20.67 -31.69
C ARG A 39 17.79 -20.82 -32.93
N LYS A 40 18.22 -20.23 -34.07
CA LYS A 40 17.50 -20.32 -35.35
C LYS A 40 17.49 -21.75 -35.90
N GLU A 41 18.57 -22.50 -35.68
CA GLU A 41 18.72 -23.90 -36.07
C GLU A 41 18.13 -24.88 -35.05
N ASP A 42 17.45 -24.38 -34.01
CA ASP A 42 16.87 -25.16 -32.90
C ASP A 42 17.89 -26.01 -32.12
N ILE A 43 19.17 -25.62 -32.13
CA ILE A 43 20.23 -26.30 -31.39
C ILE A 43 20.17 -25.89 -29.91
N LYS A 44 19.84 -26.86 -29.04
CA LYS A 44 19.62 -26.67 -27.60
C LYS A 44 20.59 -27.51 -26.76
N ASP A 45 21.88 -27.28 -26.94
CA ASP A 45 22.96 -28.02 -26.28
C ASP A 45 23.65 -27.23 -25.14
N GLU A 46 24.56 -27.88 -24.42
CA GLU A 46 25.35 -27.27 -23.35
C GLU A 46 26.27 -26.15 -23.90
N GLU A 47 26.74 -26.26 -25.15
CA GLU A 47 27.52 -25.21 -25.82
C GLU A 47 26.70 -23.92 -26.00
N ALA A 48 25.40 -24.02 -26.34
CA ALA A 48 24.51 -22.86 -26.40
C ALA A 48 24.33 -22.19 -25.02
N LEU A 49 24.35 -22.97 -23.93
CA LEU A 49 24.40 -22.42 -22.56
C LEU A 49 25.72 -21.70 -22.30
N GLU A 50 26.86 -22.25 -22.70
CA GLU A 50 28.15 -21.59 -22.51
C GLU A 50 28.23 -20.25 -23.26
N LEU A 51 27.79 -20.21 -24.52
CA LEU A 51 27.79 -18.98 -25.32
C LEU A 51 26.89 -17.89 -24.72
N THR A 52 25.68 -18.26 -24.28
CA THR A 52 24.78 -17.30 -23.62
C THR A 52 25.33 -16.84 -22.27
N GLN A 53 26.02 -17.70 -21.53
CA GLN A 53 26.69 -17.36 -20.27
C GLN A 53 27.82 -16.35 -20.49
N GLN A 54 28.63 -16.49 -21.54
CA GLN A 54 29.69 -15.52 -21.85
C GLN A 54 29.15 -14.11 -22.05
N LEU A 55 28.03 -13.97 -22.77
CA LEU A 55 27.39 -12.68 -23.03
C LEU A 55 26.76 -12.09 -21.77
N LEU A 56 25.96 -12.89 -21.06
CA LEU A 56 25.22 -12.45 -19.87
C LEU A 56 26.13 -12.16 -18.66
N SER A 57 27.29 -12.82 -18.57
CA SER A 57 28.32 -12.50 -17.56
C SER A 57 28.82 -11.05 -17.68
N SER A 58 28.73 -10.45 -18.87
CA SER A 58 29.11 -9.05 -19.10
C SER A 58 27.92 -8.10 -19.14
N ASN A 59 26.77 -8.58 -19.61
CA ASN A 59 25.55 -7.80 -19.77
C ASN A 59 24.33 -8.65 -19.36
N PRO A 60 24.02 -8.74 -18.06
CA PRO A 60 22.90 -9.55 -17.58
C PRO A 60 21.53 -8.97 -17.98
N ASP A 61 21.47 -7.77 -18.56
CA ASP A 61 20.21 -7.14 -19.00
C ASP A 61 19.82 -7.48 -20.45
N PHE A 62 20.55 -8.38 -21.11
CA PHE A 62 20.18 -8.85 -22.44
C PHE A 62 19.06 -9.91 -22.36
N ALA A 63 17.82 -9.44 -22.18
CA ALA A 63 16.64 -10.26 -21.89
C ALA A 63 16.41 -11.45 -22.85
N THR A 64 16.67 -11.27 -24.15
CA THR A 64 16.50 -12.33 -25.15
C THR A 64 17.33 -13.58 -24.85
N LEU A 65 18.53 -13.42 -24.29
CA LEU A 65 19.40 -14.54 -23.96
C LEU A 65 18.87 -15.33 -22.77
N TRP A 66 18.22 -14.69 -21.79
CA TRP A 66 17.53 -15.41 -20.72
C TRP A 66 16.40 -16.29 -21.25
N ASN A 67 15.66 -15.82 -22.27
CA ASN A 67 14.62 -16.62 -22.93
C ASN A 67 15.24 -17.85 -23.61
N GLN A 68 16.32 -17.65 -24.37
CA GLN A 68 17.05 -18.74 -25.02
C GLN A 68 17.60 -19.75 -23.99
N ARG A 69 18.17 -19.29 -22.87
CA ARG A 69 18.63 -20.17 -21.80
C ARG A 69 17.50 -21.04 -21.25
N ARG A 70 16.30 -20.47 -21.03
CA ARG A 70 15.14 -21.26 -20.58
C ARG A 70 14.71 -22.30 -21.61
N GLU A 71 14.70 -21.96 -22.90
CA GLU A 71 14.40 -22.92 -23.97
C GLU A 71 15.37 -24.11 -23.95
N ILE A 72 16.66 -23.84 -23.74
CA ILE A 72 17.69 -24.88 -23.64
C ILE A 72 17.49 -25.72 -22.37
N LEU A 73 17.34 -25.08 -21.20
CA LEU A 73 17.15 -25.77 -19.92
C LEU A 73 15.90 -26.65 -19.93
N MET A 74 14.77 -26.17 -20.48
CA MET A 74 13.56 -26.97 -20.63
C MET A 74 13.73 -28.14 -21.59
N HIS A 75 14.60 -28.03 -22.61
CA HIS A 75 14.93 -29.19 -23.43
C HIS A 75 15.79 -30.20 -22.66
N LEU A 76 16.79 -29.72 -21.90
CA LEU A 76 17.63 -30.59 -21.08
C LEU A 76 16.82 -31.36 -20.03
N GLU A 77 15.77 -30.76 -19.45
CA GLU A 77 14.81 -31.45 -18.56
C GLU A 77 14.16 -32.69 -19.22
N THR A 78 14.04 -32.74 -20.54
CA THR A 78 13.43 -33.88 -21.25
C THR A 78 14.40 -35.00 -21.59
N VAL A 79 15.70 -34.76 -21.49
CA VAL A 79 16.74 -35.69 -21.95
C VAL A 79 17.76 -36.08 -20.88
N LYS A 80 17.82 -35.36 -19.75
CA LYS A 80 18.72 -35.61 -18.63
C LYS A 80 17.95 -36.17 -17.43
N GLU A 81 18.63 -36.98 -16.63
CA GLU A 81 18.05 -37.50 -15.38
C GLU A 81 17.94 -36.41 -14.31
N GLU A 82 17.09 -36.63 -13.30
CA GLU A 82 16.80 -35.65 -12.24
C GLU A 82 18.08 -35.19 -11.49
N ASP A 83 19.01 -36.10 -11.21
CA ASP A 83 20.27 -35.79 -10.52
C ASP A 83 21.23 -34.96 -11.38
N GLU A 84 21.21 -35.14 -12.70
CA GLU A 84 21.97 -34.30 -13.62
C GLU A 84 21.35 -32.91 -13.72
N MET A 85 20.02 -32.84 -13.83
CA MET A 85 19.28 -31.57 -13.84
C MET A 85 19.46 -30.78 -12.55
N GLN A 86 19.52 -31.44 -11.39
CA GLN A 86 19.85 -30.80 -10.12
C GLN A 86 21.21 -30.09 -10.20
N LYS A 87 22.25 -30.76 -10.72
CA LYS A 87 23.60 -30.17 -10.86
C LYS A 87 23.62 -29.01 -11.86
N ILE A 88 22.91 -29.15 -12.98
CA ILE A 88 22.80 -28.09 -14.00
C ILE A 88 22.15 -26.85 -13.39
N TYR A 89 21.03 -27.01 -12.68
CA TYR A 89 20.36 -25.88 -12.04
C TYR A 89 21.15 -25.28 -10.88
N GLU A 90 21.87 -26.09 -10.11
CA GLU A 90 22.79 -25.57 -9.10
C GLU A 90 23.90 -24.73 -9.73
N SER A 91 24.49 -25.18 -10.84
CA SER A 91 25.46 -24.39 -11.62
C SER A 91 24.84 -23.09 -12.14
N GLU A 92 23.61 -23.15 -12.65
CA GLU A 92 22.85 -21.99 -13.12
C GLU A 92 22.65 -20.95 -12.00
N LEU A 93 22.37 -21.39 -10.78
CA LEU A 93 22.26 -20.50 -9.62
C LEU A 93 23.60 -19.83 -9.25
N HIS A 94 24.73 -20.51 -9.41
CA HIS A 94 26.06 -19.90 -9.20
C HIS A 94 26.40 -18.88 -10.29
N PHE A 95 26.05 -19.19 -11.53
CA PHE A 95 26.18 -18.26 -12.65
C PHE A 95 25.32 -17.00 -12.42
N LEU A 96 24.07 -17.18 -12.01
CA LEU A 96 23.17 -16.07 -11.67
C LEU A 96 23.69 -15.20 -10.52
N GLU A 97 24.31 -15.79 -9.51
CA GLU A 97 24.95 -15.02 -8.43
C GLU A 97 26.09 -14.13 -8.99
N SER A 98 26.83 -14.62 -9.98
CA SER A 98 27.86 -13.84 -10.68
C SER A 98 27.25 -12.70 -11.50
N CYS A 99 26.13 -12.94 -12.19
CA CYS A 99 25.38 -11.89 -12.89
C CYS A 99 24.86 -10.80 -11.94
N LEU A 100 24.38 -11.17 -10.76
CA LEU A 100 23.91 -10.21 -9.75
C LEU A 100 25.04 -9.36 -9.16
N LYS A 101 26.28 -9.87 -9.12
CA LYS A 101 27.45 -9.06 -8.77
C LYS A 101 27.76 -8.00 -9.84
N VAL A 102 27.45 -8.27 -11.11
CA VAL A 102 27.63 -7.33 -12.22
C VAL A 102 26.54 -6.26 -12.21
N ASN A 103 25.28 -6.67 -12.07
CA ASN A 103 24.16 -5.77 -11.90
C ASN A 103 23.15 -6.33 -10.88
N PRO A 104 23.18 -5.87 -9.61
CA PRO A 104 22.26 -6.35 -8.58
C PRO A 104 20.81 -5.90 -8.80
N LYS A 105 20.57 -5.04 -9.79
CA LYS A 105 19.26 -4.51 -10.19
C LYS A 105 18.80 -5.05 -11.55
N SER A 106 19.40 -6.15 -12.02
CA SER A 106 18.98 -6.79 -13.26
C SER A 106 17.66 -7.55 -13.07
N TYR A 107 16.59 -7.07 -13.71
CA TYR A 107 15.30 -7.77 -13.76
C TYR A 107 15.44 -9.17 -14.35
N GLY A 108 16.22 -9.29 -15.43
CA GLY A 108 16.43 -10.57 -16.12
C GLY A 108 17.06 -11.62 -15.22
N SER A 109 18.10 -11.25 -14.46
CA SER A 109 18.76 -12.16 -13.52
C SER A 109 17.84 -12.58 -12.37
N TRP A 110 17.14 -11.64 -11.71
CA TRP A 110 16.23 -11.99 -10.61
C TRP A 110 15.06 -12.86 -11.08
N PHE A 111 14.45 -12.52 -12.22
CA PHE A 111 13.36 -13.30 -12.78
C PHE A 111 13.81 -14.71 -13.17
N HIS A 112 14.94 -14.83 -13.87
CA HIS A 112 15.49 -16.14 -14.25
C HIS A 112 15.86 -16.97 -13.02
N ARG A 113 16.40 -16.34 -11.97
CA ARG A 113 16.68 -17.03 -10.69
C ARG A 113 15.41 -17.60 -10.07
N GLY A 114 14.32 -16.84 -10.00
CA GLY A 114 13.03 -17.34 -9.52
C GLY A 114 12.49 -18.49 -10.37
N TRP A 115 12.65 -18.41 -11.69
CA TRP A 115 12.26 -19.47 -12.61
C TRP A 115 13.06 -20.77 -12.40
N VAL A 116 14.38 -20.66 -12.18
CA VAL A 116 15.27 -21.81 -11.86
C VAL A 116 14.91 -22.39 -10.49
N SER A 117 14.75 -21.56 -9.46
CA SER A 117 14.42 -22.02 -8.11
C SER A 117 13.10 -22.80 -8.05
N ALA A 118 12.11 -22.43 -8.88
CA ALA A 118 10.83 -23.12 -8.97
C ALA A 118 10.89 -24.47 -9.72
N ARG A 119 11.98 -24.76 -10.43
CA ARG A 119 12.18 -25.99 -11.24
C ARG A 119 13.24 -26.93 -10.68
N LEU A 120 14.04 -26.47 -9.72
CA LEU A 120 14.97 -27.32 -9.00
C LEU A 120 14.22 -28.50 -8.37
N PRO A 121 14.61 -29.76 -8.66
CA PRO A 121 14.00 -30.92 -8.02
C PRO A 121 14.10 -30.86 -6.49
N ARG A 122 15.26 -30.42 -5.98
CA ARG A 122 15.54 -30.29 -4.55
C ARG A 122 16.08 -28.89 -4.25
N PRO A 123 15.19 -27.87 -4.07
CA PRO A 123 15.61 -26.50 -3.83
C PRO A 123 16.16 -26.32 -2.41
N ASN A 124 17.29 -25.61 -2.29
CA ASN A 124 17.87 -25.23 -1.00
C ASN A 124 17.45 -23.80 -0.63
N TRP A 125 16.29 -23.65 0.00
CA TRP A 125 15.75 -22.34 0.38
C TRP A 125 16.61 -21.59 1.40
N ALA A 126 17.34 -22.31 2.27
CA ALA A 126 18.26 -21.70 3.23
C ALA A 126 19.42 -20.97 2.52
N ARG A 127 19.94 -21.56 1.42
CA ARG A 127 20.93 -20.90 0.56
C ARG A 127 20.37 -19.63 -0.07
N GLU A 128 19.12 -19.65 -0.55
CA GLU A 128 18.50 -18.49 -1.20
C GLU A 128 18.22 -17.36 -0.21
N LEU A 129 17.77 -17.67 1.00
CA LEU A 129 17.63 -16.67 2.08
C LEU A 129 18.99 -16.10 2.49
N SER A 130 20.03 -16.93 2.59
CA SER A 130 21.40 -16.47 2.87
C SER A 130 21.96 -15.57 1.75
N LEU A 131 21.63 -15.84 0.48
CA LEU A 131 21.92 -14.92 -0.62
C LEU A 131 21.19 -13.58 -0.42
N CYS A 132 19.90 -13.60 -0.05
CA CYS A 132 19.15 -12.38 0.21
C CYS A 132 19.79 -11.55 1.33
N ASP A 133 20.18 -12.19 2.44
CA ASP A 133 20.87 -11.54 3.55
C ASP A 133 22.17 -10.85 3.08
N ARG A 134 22.98 -11.52 2.25
CA ARG A 134 24.21 -10.94 1.68
C ARG A 134 23.94 -9.80 0.69
N CYS A 135 22.91 -9.92 -0.14
CA CYS A 135 22.56 -8.86 -1.08
C CYS A 135 22.03 -7.61 -0.37
N LEU A 136 21.21 -7.80 0.68
CA LEU A 136 20.66 -6.71 1.48
C LEU A 136 21.68 -6.08 2.43
N SER A 137 22.74 -6.80 2.83
CA SER A 137 23.84 -6.16 3.57
C SER A 137 24.71 -5.24 2.69
N LEU A 138 24.66 -5.42 1.36
CA LEU A 138 25.37 -4.57 0.39
C LEU A 138 24.52 -3.40 -0.11
N ASP A 139 23.23 -3.62 -0.36
CA ASP A 139 22.23 -2.60 -0.72
C ASP A 139 20.91 -2.96 -0.06
N ASP A 140 20.69 -2.41 1.13
CA ASP A 140 19.53 -2.67 1.98
C ASP A 140 18.22 -2.11 1.43
N ARG A 141 18.32 -1.28 0.39
CA ARG A 141 17.21 -0.70 -0.40
C ARG A 141 16.99 -1.40 -1.74
N ASN A 142 17.68 -2.52 -2.01
CA ASN A 142 17.49 -3.28 -3.24
C ASN A 142 16.12 -3.97 -3.27
N PHE A 143 15.11 -3.29 -3.83
CA PHE A 143 13.74 -3.81 -3.88
C PHE A 143 13.64 -5.14 -4.64
N HIS A 144 14.50 -5.42 -5.63
CA HIS A 144 14.48 -6.71 -6.32
C HIS A 144 14.85 -7.86 -5.40
N CYS A 145 15.82 -7.64 -4.51
CA CYS A 145 16.20 -8.63 -3.52
C CYS A 145 15.10 -8.83 -2.47
N TRP A 146 14.43 -7.74 -2.06
CA TRP A 146 13.26 -7.82 -1.19
C TRP A 146 12.12 -8.61 -1.83
N ASP A 147 11.81 -8.35 -3.11
CA ASP A 147 10.79 -9.06 -3.87
C ASP A 147 11.12 -10.56 -4.00
N TYR A 148 12.38 -10.87 -4.32
CA TYR A 148 12.85 -12.25 -4.40
C TYR A 148 12.77 -12.95 -3.04
N ARG A 149 13.17 -12.29 -1.95
CA ARG A 149 13.05 -12.82 -0.59
C ARG A 149 11.59 -13.16 -0.26
N ARG A 150 10.64 -12.25 -0.53
CA ARG A 150 9.20 -12.50 -0.29
C ARG A 150 8.69 -13.70 -1.09
N MET A 151 9.15 -13.87 -2.32
CA MET A 151 8.85 -15.06 -3.12
C MET A 151 9.42 -16.32 -2.46
N VAL A 152 10.71 -16.32 -2.08
CA VAL A 152 11.37 -17.45 -1.41
C VAL A 152 10.67 -17.84 -0.12
N VAL A 153 10.32 -16.87 0.74
CA VAL A 153 9.56 -17.10 1.98
C VAL A 153 8.23 -17.78 1.68
N LYS A 154 7.48 -17.26 0.70
CA LYS A 154 6.18 -17.80 0.32
C LYS A 154 6.26 -19.25 -0.15
N VAL A 155 7.26 -19.60 -0.97
CA VAL A 155 7.38 -20.97 -1.53
C VAL A 155 8.07 -21.95 -0.57
N SER A 156 8.92 -21.47 0.33
CA SER A 156 9.63 -22.31 1.31
C SER A 156 8.81 -22.60 2.56
N GLY A 157 7.71 -21.87 2.80
CA GLY A 157 6.88 -22.02 3.99
C GLY A 157 7.56 -21.52 5.27
N VAL A 158 8.53 -20.59 5.14
CA VAL A 158 9.12 -19.92 6.31
C VAL A 158 8.00 -19.19 7.08
N PRO A 159 7.89 -19.39 8.41
CA PRO A 159 6.90 -18.70 9.22
C PRO A 159 7.05 -17.18 9.12
N VAL A 160 5.93 -16.47 9.07
CA VAL A 160 5.87 -15.01 8.90
C VAL A 160 6.57 -14.29 10.07
N GLU A 161 6.55 -14.90 11.25
CA GLU A 161 7.20 -14.42 12.47
C GLU A 161 8.72 -14.32 12.30
N LYS A 162 9.35 -15.25 11.58
CA LYS A 162 10.80 -15.18 11.30
C LYS A 162 11.15 -14.02 10.38
N GLU A 163 10.23 -13.62 9.51
CA GLU A 163 10.43 -12.43 8.67
C GLU A 163 10.22 -11.15 9.48
N LEU A 164 9.38 -11.16 10.52
CA LEU A 164 9.28 -10.04 11.45
C LEU A 164 10.60 -9.88 12.24
N GLU A 165 11.14 -10.97 12.78
CA GLU A 165 12.46 -10.99 13.44
C GLU A 165 13.59 -10.53 12.50
N PHE A 166 13.51 -10.89 11.22
CA PHE A 166 14.43 -10.40 10.20
C PHE A 166 14.37 -8.87 10.06
N THR A 167 13.16 -8.28 10.06
CA THR A 167 13.01 -6.81 10.07
C THR A 167 13.55 -6.18 11.35
N ASP A 168 13.38 -6.81 12.52
CA ASP A 168 13.94 -6.32 13.79
C ASP A 168 15.47 -6.20 13.70
N ARG A 169 16.13 -7.24 13.18
CA ARG A 169 17.59 -7.24 12.98
C ARG A 169 18.05 -6.15 12.02
N LEU A 170 17.32 -5.93 10.94
CA LEU A 170 17.68 -4.90 9.96
C LEU A 170 17.45 -3.49 10.48
N ILE A 171 16.35 -3.24 11.20
CA ILE A 171 16.09 -1.94 11.83
C ILE A 171 17.11 -1.68 12.95
N GLY A 172 17.43 -2.68 13.76
CA GLY A 172 18.43 -2.56 14.82
C GLY A 172 19.85 -2.30 14.32
N SER A 173 20.16 -2.66 13.07
CA SER A 173 21.45 -2.34 12.43
C SER A 173 21.42 -1.04 11.61
N ASN A 174 20.29 -0.73 10.97
CA ASN A 174 20.06 0.49 10.22
C ASN A 174 18.59 0.90 10.29
N PHE A 175 18.25 1.79 11.22
CA PHE A 175 16.90 2.30 11.38
C PHE A 175 16.45 3.20 10.22
N SER A 176 17.36 3.63 9.33
CA SER A 176 17.03 4.35 8.08
C SER A 176 16.51 3.45 6.96
N ASN A 177 16.44 2.13 7.18
CA ASN A 177 16.02 1.18 6.17
C ASN A 177 14.50 1.23 5.95
N TYR A 178 14.07 2.09 5.03
CA TYR A 178 12.67 2.21 4.62
C TYR A 178 12.07 0.88 4.14
N SER A 179 12.85 0.02 3.49
CA SER A 179 12.36 -1.27 2.99
C SER A 179 12.00 -2.22 4.13
N SER A 180 12.75 -2.21 5.23
CA SER A 180 12.44 -2.97 6.44
C SER A 180 11.16 -2.48 7.11
N TRP A 181 11.01 -1.17 7.31
CA TRP A 181 9.77 -0.59 7.86
C TRP A 181 8.56 -0.90 7.00
N HIS A 182 8.69 -0.75 5.69
CA HIS A 182 7.62 -1.11 4.75
C HIS A 182 7.28 -2.60 4.86
N TYR A 183 8.27 -3.49 4.85
CA TYR A 183 8.00 -4.92 4.94
C TYR A 183 7.31 -5.27 6.26
N ARG A 184 7.77 -4.68 7.37
CA ARG A 184 7.15 -4.78 8.69
C ARG A 184 5.67 -4.37 8.66
N SER A 185 5.32 -3.27 7.98
CA SER A 185 3.92 -2.83 7.82
C SER A 185 3.01 -3.83 7.11
N THR A 186 3.60 -4.72 6.28
CA THR A 186 2.86 -5.79 5.59
C THR A 186 2.78 -7.08 6.40
N LEU A 187 3.73 -7.32 7.31
CA LEU A 187 3.80 -8.53 8.13
C LEU A 187 2.90 -8.43 9.37
N LEU A 188 2.89 -7.27 10.03
CA LEU A 188 2.15 -7.08 11.28
C LEU A 188 0.65 -7.41 11.19
N PRO A 189 -0.11 -7.00 10.15
CA PRO A 189 -1.52 -7.37 10.04
C PRO A 189 -1.76 -8.88 9.85
N LEU A 190 -0.75 -9.63 9.40
CA LEU A 190 -0.83 -11.08 9.22
C LEU A 190 -0.60 -11.84 10.53
N ILE A 191 0.29 -11.34 11.38
CA ILE A 191 0.66 -11.98 12.66
C ILE A 191 -0.27 -11.51 13.80
N HIS A 192 -0.60 -10.23 13.80
CA HIS A 192 -1.36 -9.55 14.85
C HIS A 192 -2.59 -8.86 14.28
N PRO A 193 -3.55 -9.61 13.70
CA PRO A 193 -4.73 -9.00 13.10
C PRO A 193 -5.54 -8.23 14.15
N GLY A 194 -5.98 -7.02 13.79
CA GLY A 194 -6.91 -6.25 14.61
C GLY A 194 -8.24 -6.98 14.78
N THR A 195 -8.91 -6.77 15.92
CA THR A 195 -10.24 -7.31 16.16
C THR A 195 -11.22 -6.80 15.09
N PRO A 196 -12.07 -7.67 14.51
CA PRO A 196 -13.17 -7.21 13.66
C PRO A 196 -14.10 -6.33 14.49
N ASP A 197 -14.52 -5.20 13.93
CA ASP A 197 -15.49 -4.32 14.57
C ASP A 197 -16.80 -5.09 14.86
N PRO A 198 -17.26 -5.16 16.11
CA PRO A 198 -18.51 -5.85 16.46
C PRO A 198 -19.75 -5.26 15.79
N LYS A 199 -19.67 -4.05 15.18
CA LYS A 199 -20.75 -3.45 14.38
C LYS A 199 -20.75 -3.86 12.90
N SER A 200 -19.75 -4.61 12.43
CA SER A 200 -19.76 -5.21 11.11
C SER A 200 -20.63 -6.49 11.12
N PRO A 201 -21.61 -6.65 10.21
CA PRO A 201 -22.37 -7.89 10.13
C PRO A 201 -21.41 -9.08 9.93
N ARG A 202 -21.72 -10.20 10.60
CA ARG A 202 -20.89 -11.41 10.69
C ARG A 202 -20.37 -11.82 9.31
N ARG A 203 -19.04 -11.70 9.13
CA ARG A 203 -18.28 -12.15 7.96
C ARG A 203 -17.96 -13.64 8.14
N ASP A 204 -18.53 -14.50 7.29
CA ASP A 204 -17.84 -15.73 6.89
C ASP A 204 -17.04 -15.38 5.62
N PRO A 205 -15.70 -15.55 5.60
CA PRO A 205 -14.91 -15.21 4.43
C PRO A 205 -15.24 -16.16 3.26
N PRO A 206 -15.45 -15.66 2.03
CA PRO A 206 -15.38 -16.52 0.85
C PRO A 206 -13.95 -17.04 0.69
N ALA A 207 -13.80 -18.32 0.37
CA ALA A 207 -12.51 -19.03 0.24
C ALA A 207 -11.57 -18.48 -0.86
N THR A 208 -11.92 -17.38 -1.54
CA THR A 208 -11.23 -16.88 -2.74
C THR A 208 -10.86 -15.40 -2.70
N SER A 209 -11.14 -14.67 -1.60
CA SER A 209 -10.81 -13.25 -1.48
C SER A 209 -10.01 -13.00 -0.20
N GLN A 210 -8.69 -12.89 -0.31
CA GLN A 210 -7.80 -12.48 0.78
C GLN A 210 -7.98 -10.97 1.06
N THR A 211 -9.13 -10.57 1.58
CA THR A 211 -9.30 -9.23 2.17
C THR A 211 -8.75 -9.27 3.59
N HIS A 212 -7.43 -9.19 3.71
CA HIS A 212 -6.78 -9.03 5.01
C HIS A 212 -7.20 -7.67 5.58
N SER A 213 -7.73 -7.67 6.81
CA SER A 213 -7.85 -6.43 7.57
C SER A 213 -6.45 -5.83 7.69
N HIS A 214 -6.24 -4.62 7.15
CA HIS A 214 -4.97 -3.90 7.29
C HIS A 214 -4.71 -3.41 8.73
N ARG A 215 -5.57 -3.75 9.70
CA ARG A 215 -5.48 -3.31 11.08
C ARG A 215 -4.59 -4.27 11.88
N VAL A 216 -3.72 -3.69 12.71
CA VAL A 216 -2.90 -4.38 13.70
C VAL A 216 -3.60 -4.29 15.06
N CYS A 217 -3.51 -5.34 15.89
CA CYS A 217 -4.08 -5.29 17.24
C CYS A 217 -3.43 -4.19 18.09
N GLU A 218 -4.19 -3.61 19.02
CA GLU A 218 -3.73 -2.45 19.78
C GLU A 218 -2.47 -2.74 20.61
N GLU A 219 -2.40 -3.90 21.27
CA GLU A 219 -1.23 -4.30 22.06
C GLU A 219 0.07 -4.23 21.23
N GLN A 220 0.02 -4.69 19.98
CA GLN A 220 1.20 -4.64 19.12
C GLN A 220 1.46 -3.21 18.62
N LEU A 221 0.43 -2.41 18.33
CA LEU A 221 0.61 -1.01 17.96
C LEU A 221 1.36 -0.21 19.03
N LEU A 222 1.06 -0.45 20.32
CA LEU A 222 1.75 0.21 21.42
C LEU A 222 3.26 -0.08 21.42
N LYS A 223 3.64 -1.35 21.21
CA LYS A 223 5.05 -1.77 21.09
C LYS A 223 5.73 -1.13 19.87
N GLU A 224 5.01 -1.00 18.76
CA GLU A 224 5.54 -0.35 17.56
C GLU A 224 5.74 1.16 17.74
N TYR A 225 4.89 1.86 18.51
CA TYR A 225 5.14 3.28 18.81
C TYR A 225 6.47 3.46 19.54
N GLU A 226 6.74 2.66 20.58
CA GLU A 226 8.00 2.71 21.33
C GLU A 226 9.23 2.39 20.44
N LEU A 227 9.11 1.37 19.57
CA LEU A 227 10.18 1.01 18.64
C LEU A 227 10.54 2.18 17.73
N VAL A 228 9.53 2.84 17.16
CA VAL A 228 9.71 3.88 16.17
C VAL A 228 10.13 5.19 16.81
N GLN A 229 9.65 5.47 18.03
CA GLN A 229 10.11 6.56 18.86
C GLN A 229 11.64 6.49 19.02
N ASN A 230 12.17 5.35 19.46
CA ASN A 230 13.61 5.17 19.61
C ASN A 230 14.39 5.48 18.31
N ALA A 231 13.85 5.14 17.14
CA ALA A 231 14.49 5.40 15.86
C ALA A 231 14.58 6.90 15.54
N PHE A 232 13.46 7.64 15.55
CA PHE A 232 13.48 9.05 15.16
C PHE A 232 13.98 10.00 16.26
N PHE A 233 14.07 9.57 17.52
CA PHE A 233 14.80 10.33 18.54
C PHE A 233 16.32 10.08 18.49
N THR A 234 16.76 8.97 17.91
CA THR A 234 18.19 8.71 17.67
C THR A 234 18.71 9.49 16.47
N ASP A 235 17.94 9.55 15.39
CA ASP A 235 18.21 10.42 14.23
C ASP A 235 16.91 11.11 13.76
N PRO A 236 16.65 12.33 14.24
CA PRO A 236 15.47 13.11 13.85
C PRO A 236 15.37 13.42 12.36
N ASN A 237 16.48 13.37 11.62
CA ASN A 237 16.49 13.64 10.18
C ASN A 237 16.12 12.40 9.35
N ASP A 238 16.14 11.21 9.95
CA ASP A 238 15.74 10.00 9.25
C ASP A 238 14.24 9.97 8.98
N GLN A 239 13.88 10.09 7.70
CA GLN A 239 12.47 10.14 7.31
C GLN A 239 11.73 8.80 7.47
N SER A 240 12.43 7.66 7.47
CA SER A 240 11.78 6.35 7.30
C SER A 240 10.95 5.97 8.53
N ALA A 241 11.48 6.22 9.73
CA ALA A 241 10.76 6.07 10.98
C ALA A 241 9.52 6.97 11.05
N TRP A 242 9.62 8.24 10.63
CA TRP A 242 8.46 9.16 10.60
C TRP A 242 7.34 8.71 9.66
N PHE A 243 7.68 8.20 8.47
CA PHE A 243 6.69 7.67 7.54
C PHE A 243 5.99 6.43 8.10
N TYR A 244 6.74 5.55 8.76
CA TYR A 244 6.18 4.37 9.41
C TYR A 244 5.32 4.75 10.62
N TYR A 245 5.75 5.72 11.43
CA TYR A 245 4.96 6.28 12.53
C TYR A 245 3.61 6.84 12.04
N ARG A 246 3.63 7.58 10.93
CA ARG A 246 2.43 8.09 10.28
C ARG A 246 1.47 6.96 9.85
N TRP A 247 2.02 5.82 9.42
CA TRP A 247 1.20 4.64 9.11
C TRP A 247 0.59 4.03 10.39
N LEU A 248 1.35 3.94 11.48
CA LEU A 248 0.86 3.44 12.78
C LEU A 248 -0.27 4.30 13.38
N LEU A 249 -0.24 5.63 13.18
CA LEU A 249 -1.32 6.52 13.63
C LEU A 249 -2.67 6.24 12.95
N GLY A 250 -2.67 5.44 11.89
CA GLY A 250 -3.88 4.89 11.32
C GLY A 250 -4.61 5.85 10.40
N ARG A 251 -4.72 5.44 9.14
CA ARG A 251 -5.87 5.74 8.27
C ARG A 251 -6.09 4.50 7.42
N ALA A 252 -6.66 3.46 8.04
CA ALA A 252 -7.02 2.26 7.31
C ALA A 252 -7.95 2.65 6.16
N ASP A 253 -7.74 2.02 5.00
CA ASP A 253 -8.63 2.22 3.87
C ASP A 253 -10.05 1.81 4.25
N ARG A 254 -10.99 2.76 4.18
CA ARG A 254 -12.39 2.45 4.49
C ARG A 254 -12.94 1.49 3.45
N GLU A 255 -13.77 0.56 3.90
CA GLU A 255 -14.52 -0.28 2.97
C GLU A 255 -15.53 0.57 2.19
N GLU A 256 -15.87 0.08 1.00
CA GLU A 256 -16.91 0.68 0.17
C GLU A 256 -18.27 0.46 0.84
N MET A 257 -18.92 1.55 1.25
CA MET A 257 -20.17 1.49 2.00
C MET A 257 -21.08 2.69 1.68
N ILE A 258 -22.38 2.51 1.88
CA ILE A 258 -23.36 3.60 1.84
C ILE A 258 -23.20 4.46 3.10
N SER A 259 -22.76 5.70 2.90
CA SER A 259 -22.54 6.69 3.96
C SER A 259 -23.74 7.60 4.23
N CYS A 260 -24.61 7.78 3.24
CA CYS A 260 -25.77 8.64 3.35
C CYS A 260 -26.86 8.21 2.36
N VAL A 261 -28.12 8.26 2.79
CA VAL A 261 -29.31 8.21 1.95
C VAL A 261 -30.13 9.44 2.27
N TYR A 262 -30.51 10.20 1.24
CA TYR A 262 -31.38 11.36 1.34
C TYR A 262 -32.57 11.18 0.41
N VAL A 263 -33.76 11.55 0.88
CA VAL A 263 -35.00 11.52 0.11
C VAL A 263 -35.67 12.89 0.14
N SER A 264 -36.13 13.34 -1.02
CA SER A 264 -36.92 14.55 -1.19
C SER A 264 -38.27 14.20 -1.81
N ARG A 265 -39.34 14.58 -1.11
CA ARG A 265 -40.73 14.46 -1.54
C ARG A 265 -41.02 15.39 -2.71
N ASP A 266 -40.62 16.66 -2.58
CA ASP A 266 -40.91 17.70 -3.58
C ASP A 266 -40.22 17.42 -4.92
N GLU A 267 -39.02 16.82 -4.89
CA GLU A 267 -38.29 16.45 -6.10
C GLU A 267 -38.55 15.00 -6.57
N GLU A 268 -39.31 14.22 -5.80
CA GLU A 268 -39.53 12.78 -5.97
C GLU A 268 -38.22 12.04 -6.26
N ARG A 269 -37.25 12.18 -5.35
CA ARG A 269 -35.86 11.80 -5.61
C ARG A 269 -35.22 11.15 -4.40
N VAL A 270 -34.35 10.16 -4.68
CA VAL A 270 -33.42 9.58 -3.71
C VAL A 270 -31.99 9.88 -4.15
N VAL A 271 -31.17 10.28 -3.19
CA VAL A 271 -29.73 10.54 -3.33
C VAL A 271 -28.98 9.61 -2.39
N VAL A 272 -27.95 8.96 -2.90
CA VAL A 272 -27.11 8.02 -2.15
C VAL A 272 -25.67 8.49 -2.21
N GLY A 273 -25.05 8.64 -1.04
CA GLY A 273 -23.65 8.98 -0.88
C GLY A 273 -22.83 7.77 -0.42
N PHE A 274 -21.68 7.53 -1.03
CA PHE A 274 -20.76 6.44 -0.74
C PHE A 274 -19.48 6.94 -0.07
N SER A 275 -18.86 6.07 0.75
CA SER A 275 -17.55 6.33 1.38
C SER A 275 -16.40 6.50 0.39
N LYS A 276 -16.53 5.94 -0.83
CA LYS A 276 -15.59 6.00 -1.94
C LYS A 276 -16.35 6.14 -3.26
N PRO A 277 -15.73 6.65 -4.35
CA PRO A 277 -16.37 6.67 -5.66
C PRO A 277 -16.68 5.25 -6.17
N VAL A 278 -17.96 4.97 -6.47
CA VAL A 278 -18.43 3.66 -6.95
C VAL A 278 -19.05 3.76 -8.35
N ASN A 279 -19.12 2.64 -9.07
CA ASN A 279 -19.88 2.54 -10.31
C ASN A 279 -21.22 1.84 -10.08
N ALA A 280 -22.26 2.59 -9.71
CA ALA A 280 -23.56 2.00 -9.41
C ALA A 280 -24.35 1.50 -10.64
N GLN A 281 -23.85 1.73 -11.86
CA GLN A 281 -24.47 1.20 -13.08
C GLN A 281 -24.18 -0.28 -13.32
N SER A 282 -23.29 -0.92 -12.53
CA SER A 282 -22.98 -2.35 -12.63
C SER A 282 -24.10 -3.28 -12.13
N SER A 283 -25.21 -2.74 -11.60
CA SER A 283 -26.42 -3.43 -11.09
C SER A 283 -26.39 -3.83 -9.60
N ASP A 284 -25.46 -3.29 -8.82
CA ASP A 284 -25.31 -3.62 -7.40
C ASP A 284 -26.09 -2.70 -6.45
N LEU A 285 -26.69 -1.61 -6.97
CA LEU A 285 -27.45 -0.64 -6.18
C LEU A 285 -28.96 -0.80 -6.43
N PHE A 286 -29.71 -1.17 -5.41
CA PHE A 286 -31.16 -1.30 -5.50
C PHE A 286 -31.89 -0.62 -4.33
N LEU A 287 -33.13 -0.22 -4.60
CA LEU A 287 -34.00 0.49 -3.67
C LEU A 287 -35.19 -0.41 -3.32
N VAL A 288 -35.50 -0.50 -2.04
CA VAL A 288 -36.71 -1.10 -1.50
C VAL A 288 -37.51 0.02 -0.86
N LEU A 289 -38.79 0.13 -1.21
CA LEU A 289 -39.73 1.10 -0.66
C LEU A 289 -40.89 0.34 -0.02
N ASP A 290 -41.15 0.60 1.26
CA ASP A 290 -42.22 -0.02 2.04
C ASP A 290 -42.21 -1.57 1.94
N GLY A 291 -40.99 -2.13 1.97
CA GLY A 291 -40.75 -3.57 1.87
C GLY A 291 -40.82 -4.15 0.45
N GLN A 292 -41.08 -3.34 -0.58
CA GLN A 292 -41.16 -3.78 -1.98
C GLN A 292 -39.98 -3.24 -2.82
N PRO A 293 -39.28 -4.08 -3.61
CA PRO A 293 -38.25 -3.61 -4.51
C PRO A 293 -38.81 -2.64 -5.56
N LEU A 294 -38.19 -1.47 -5.67
CA LEU A 294 -38.56 -0.44 -6.66
C LEU A 294 -37.49 -0.36 -7.74
N ARG A 295 -37.90 -0.63 -8.99
CA ARG A 295 -37.00 -0.49 -10.15
C ARG A 295 -36.81 0.99 -10.47
N VAL A 296 -35.59 1.46 -10.28
CA VAL A 296 -35.19 2.85 -10.55
C VAL A 296 -33.96 2.90 -11.44
N GLU A 297 -33.77 4.02 -12.13
CA GLU A 297 -32.55 4.28 -12.90
C GLU A 297 -31.61 5.16 -12.08
N TRP A 298 -30.47 4.60 -11.67
CA TRP A 298 -29.41 5.34 -10.99
C TRP A 298 -28.53 6.07 -11.99
N ARG A 299 -28.30 7.36 -11.72
CA ARG A 299 -27.41 8.22 -12.49
C ARG A 299 -26.41 8.92 -11.59
N SER A 300 -25.19 9.06 -12.10
CA SER A 300 -24.19 9.94 -11.51
C SER A 300 -24.64 11.39 -11.63
N VAL A 301 -24.29 12.22 -10.65
CA VAL A 301 -24.53 13.67 -10.68
C VAL A 301 -23.85 14.31 -11.91
N HIS A 302 -22.72 13.75 -12.33
CA HIS A 302 -21.99 14.21 -13.49
C HIS A 302 -22.09 13.21 -14.65
N ARG A 303 -22.59 13.68 -15.81
CA ARG A 303 -22.95 12.83 -16.96
C ARG A 303 -21.80 11.97 -17.52
N HIS A 304 -20.55 12.34 -17.27
CA HIS A 304 -19.37 11.66 -17.81
C HIS A 304 -18.63 10.80 -16.78
N PHE A 305 -19.00 10.87 -15.50
CA PHE A 305 -18.31 10.12 -14.46
C PHE A 305 -19.00 8.78 -14.22
N LYS A 306 -18.32 7.71 -14.67
CA LYS A 306 -18.71 6.33 -14.41
C LYS A 306 -18.54 5.94 -12.94
N GLN A 307 -17.61 6.57 -12.24
CA GLN A 307 -17.42 6.42 -10.80
C GLN A 307 -17.76 7.73 -10.10
N SER A 308 -18.65 7.66 -9.12
CA SER A 308 -19.11 8.82 -8.38
C SER A 308 -19.32 8.45 -6.91
N PRO A 309 -18.98 9.34 -5.96
CA PRO A 309 -19.37 9.16 -4.57
C PRO A 309 -20.86 9.45 -4.35
N VAL A 310 -21.56 10.07 -5.31
CA VAL A 310 -22.98 10.41 -5.20
C VAL A 310 -23.76 9.90 -6.41
N TRP A 311 -24.84 9.18 -6.12
CA TRP A 311 -25.76 8.62 -7.11
C TRP A 311 -27.18 9.06 -6.81
N ILE A 312 -27.96 9.29 -7.86
CA ILE A 312 -29.30 9.87 -7.76
C ILE A 312 -30.26 9.04 -8.61
N CYS A 313 -31.47 8.81 -8.13
CA CYS A 313 -32.57 8.29 -8.92
C CYS A 313 -33.84 9.14 -8.74
N ARG A 314 -34.69 9.17 -9.77
CA ARG A 314 -36.05 9.73 -9.67
C ARG A 314 -37.02 8.61 -9.35
N LEU A 315 -37.94 8.89 -8.45
CA LEU A 315 -39.06 8.03 -8.12
C LEU A 315 -40.20 8.28 -9.12
N PRO A 316 -41.03 7.27 -9.41
CA PRO A 316 -42.27 7.50 -10.15
C PRO A 316 -43.19 8.48 -9.40
N PRO A 317 -43.99 9.29 -10.10
CA PRO A 317 -44.86 10.25 -9.44
C PRO A 317 -45.85 9.64 -8.45
N GLY A 318 -46.00 10.27 -7.28
CA GLY A 318 -46.90 9.81 -6.21
C GLY A 318 -46.39 8.63 -5.38
N THR A 319 -45.18 8.12 -5.67
CA THR A 319 -44.58 6.98 -4.96
C THR A 319 -44.36 7.26 -3.47
N ILE A 320 -44.05 8.51 -3.13
CA ILE A 320 -43.86 8.98 -1.76
C ILE A 320 -44.91 10.06 -1.41
N SER A 321 -46.19 9.70 -1.54
CA SER A 321 -47.32 10.61 -1.25
C SER A 321 -47.45 10.96 0.23
N ASP A 322 -48.04 12.11 0.57
CA ASP A 322 -48.21 12.53 1.97
C ASP A 322 -49.47 11.95 2.64
N ILE A 323 -50.01 10.87 2.07
CA ILE A 323 -51.30 10.29 2.49
C ILE A 323 -51.07 9.18 3.52
N THR A 324 -49.93 8.50 3.47
CA THR A 324 -49.53 7.44 4.39
C THR A 324 -48.73 8.02 5.56
N ASN A 325 -48.76 7.33 6.71
CA ASN A 325 -48.08 7.75 7.95
C ASN A 325 -46.55 7.90 7.79
N GLU A 326 -45.94 7.00 7.03
CA GLU A 326 -44.51 7.03 6.70
C GLU A 326 -44.25 6.25 5.41
N HIS A 327 -43.12 6.54 4.79
CA HIS A 327 -42.52 5.73 3.74
C HIS A 327 -41.12 5.28 4.18
N ASN A 328 -40.87 3.98 4.17
CA ASN A 328 -39.60 3.39 4.56
C ASN A 328 -38.77 3.04 3.32
N LEU A 329 -37.62 3.70 3.16
CA LEU A 329 -36.70 3.48 2.07
C LEU A 329 -35.47 2.72 2.57
N THR A 330 -35.18 1.57 1.97
CA THR A 330 -33.93 0.84 2.19
C THR A 330 -33.13 0.79 0.90
N VAL A 331 -31.90 1.28 0.95
CA VAL A 331 -30.94 1.21 -0.16
C VAL A 331 -29.92 0.14 0.14
N HIS A 332 -29.68 -0.75 -0.83
CA HIS A 332 -28.71 -1.84 -0.71
C HIS A 332 -27.59 -1.70 -1.73
N TRP A 333 -26.38 -2.11 -1.36
CA TRP A 333 -25.19 -2.05 -2.20
C TRP A 333 -24.40 -3.38 -2.18
N GLY A 334 -24.28 -4.04 -3.33
CA GLY A 334 -23.49 -5.27 -3.55
C GLY A 334 -24.20 -6.59 -3.21
N GLU A 335 -23.82 -7.69 -3.87
CA GLU A 335 -24.46 -9.04 -3.71
C GLU A 335 -24.47 -9.60 -2.28
N LYS A 336 -23.57 -9.12 -1.40
CA LYS A 336 -23.50 -9.48 0.03
C LYS A 336 -23.38 -8.26 0.96
N GLY A 337 -23.64 -7.04 0.46
CA GLY A 337 -23.09 -5.79 1.02
C GLY A 337 -24.09 -4.78 1.61
N THR A 338 -23.54 -3.65 2.07
CA THR A 338 -24.13 -2.67 3.00
C THR A 338 -25.52 -2.17 2.63
N GLN A 339 -26.38 -1.98 3.64
CA GLN A 339 -27.70 -1.37 3.48
C GLN A 339 -27.86 -0.13 4.37
N ARG A 340 -28.73 0.79 3.96
CA ARG A 340 -29.12 1.96 4.76
C ARG A 340 -30.62 2.21 4.65
N ASP A 341 -31.23 2.40 5.81
CA ASP A 341 -32.66 2.67 5.97
C ASP A 341 -32.90 4.15 6.22
N CYS A 342 -33.94 4.71 5.61
CA CYS A 342 -34.37 6.10 5.75
C CYS A 342 -35.91 6.16 5.77
N ALA A 343 -36.49 6.73 6.82
CA ALA A 343 -37.94 6.87 6.95
C ALA A 343 -38.38 8.31 6.64
N LEU A 344 -39.34 8.49 5.73
CA LEU A 344 -39.96 9.77 5.40
C LEU A 344 -41.37 9.84 6.01
N TYR A 345 -41.52 10.62 7.07
CA TYR A 345 -42.79 10.78 7.80
C TYR A 345 -43.75 11.74 7.10
N THR A 346 -45.05 11.59 7.38
CA THR A 346 -46.10 12.53 6.94
C THR A 346 -45.80 13.97 7.37
N GLY A 347 -46.10 14.93 6.50
CA GLY A 347 -45.89 16.36 6.74
C GLY A 347 -44.44 16.81 6.60
N ARG A 348 -43.49 15.90 6.36
CA ARG A 348 -42.09 16.24 6.03
C ARG A 348 -41.86 16.19 4.52
N THR A 349 -41.14 17.19 4.03
CA THR A 349 -40.73 17.28 2.61
C THR A 349 -39.45 16.51 2.31
N GLU A 350 -38.65 16.22 3.33
CA GLU A 350 -37.38 15.51 3.20
C GLU A 350 -37.03 14.67 4.43
N SER A 351 -36.16 13.68 4.21
CA SER A 351 -35.56 12.87 5.27
C SER A 351 -34.19 12.36 4.83
N TRP A 352 -33.35 12.00 5.78
CA TRP A 352 -32.06 11.39 5.51
C TRP A 352 -31.62 10.44 6.63
N CYS A 353 -30.77 9.50 6.23
CA CYS A 353 -29.99 8.68 7.13
C CYS A 353 -28.52 8.84 6.74
N ARG A 354 -27.70 9.32 7.65
CA ARG A 354 -26.28 9.61 7.41
C ARG A 354 -25.44 9.03 8.52
N ASP A 355 -24.27 8.53 8.15
CA ASP A 355 -23.18 8.21 9.06
C ASP A 355 -22.73 9.45 9.85
N SER A 356 -22.91 9.39 11.17
CA SER A 356 -22.26 10.30 12.10
C SER A 356 -20.74 10.14 11.98
N ALA A 357 -20.03 11.24 11.78
CA ALA A 357 -18.58 11.23 11.70
C ALA A 357 -17.94 10.72 12.99
N THR A 358 -18.58 11.03 14.12
CA THR A 358 -18.18 10.58 15.45
C THR A 358 -18.42 9.07 15.61
N ASP A 359 -19.63 8.58 15.36
CA ASP A 359 -19.99 7.18 15.63
C ASP A 359 -19.34 6.17 14.68
N GLN A 360 -18.98 6.63 13.48
CA GLN A 360 -18.29 5.83 12.46
C GLN A 360 -16.78 6.08 12.45
N GLU A 361 -16.25 6.83 13.42
CA GLU A 361 -14.82 7.10 13.52
C GLU A 361 -14.22 7.66 12.21
N LEU A 362 -14.96 8.51 11.50
CA LEU A 362 -14.65 8.87 10.11
C LEU A 362 -13.31 9.59 9.97
N PHE A 363 -13.02 10.48 10.91
CA PHE A 363 -11.84 11.34 10.87
C PHE A 363 -10.77 10.93 11.87
N ARG A 364 -11.16 10.16 12.90
CA ARG A 364 -10.28 9.62 13.94
C ARG A 364 -10.93 8.37 14.55
N SER A 365 -10.10 7.43 14.97
CA SER A 365 -10.55 6.31 15.79
C SER A 365 -10.70 6.69 17.25
N GLU A 366 -11.61 6.02 17.95
CA GLU A 366 -11.63 6.07 19.41
C GLU A 366 -10.33 5.45 19.94
N LEU A 367 -9.80 6.06 21.00
CA LEU A 367 -8.56 5.64 21.63
C LEU A 367 -8.88 5.02 22.99
N SER A 368 -8.28 3.87 23.28
CA SER A 368 -8.24 3.35 24.64
C SER A 368 -7.50 4.30 25.57
N VAL A 369 -7.65 4.10 26.89
CA VAL A 369 -6.94 4.90 27.90
C VAL A 369 -5.43 4.73 27.73
N GLU A 370 -5.00 3.50 27.49
CA GLU A 370 -3.61 3.12 27.29
C GLU A 370 -3.04 3.80 26.04
N LYS A 371 -3.73 3.70 24.90
CA LYS A 371 -3.29 4.31 23.63
C LYS A 371 -3.30 5.84 23.71
N SER A 372 -4.31 6.43 24.34
CA SER A 372 -4.37 7.88 24.56
C SER A 372 -3.18 8.37 25.39
N SER A 373 -2.85 7.65 26.48
CA SER A 373 -1.69 7.96 27.33
C SER A 373 -0.37 7.92 26.55
N VAL A 374 -0.16 6.86 25.74
CA VAL A 374 1.05 6.72 24.91
C VAL A 374 1.14 7.86 23.89
N LEU A 375 0.07 8.15 23.13
CA LEU A 375 0.09 9.22 22.14
C LEU A 375 0.29 10.61 22.77
N GLN A 376 -0.21 10.84 23.97
CA GLN A 376 0.04 12.08 24.71
C GLN A 376 1.51 12.20 25.13
N SER A 377 2.14 11.10 25.57
CA SER A 377 3.57 11.04 25.86
C SER A 377 4.42 11.30 24.61
N GLU A 378 4.01 10.73 23.46
CA GLU A 378 4.66 10.97 22.17
C GLU A 378 4.57 12.43 21.74
N LEU A 379 3.40 13.07 21.93
CA LEU A 379 3.22 14.49 21.64
C LEU A 379 4.14 15.36 22.50
N GLN A 380 4.23 15.07 23.80
CA GLN A 380 5.15 15.78 24.70
C GLN A 380 6.61 15.61 24.26
N SER A 381 7.00 14.39 23.92
CA SER A 381 8.36 14.09 23.46
C SER A 381 8.67 14.81 22.14
N CYS A 382 7.74 14.82 21.19
CA CYS A 382 7.91 15.55 19.93
C CYS A 382 8.02 17.06 20.16
N ASN A 383 7.26 17.64 21.08
CA ASN A 383 7.39 19.05 21.43
C ASN A 383 8.79 19.37 21.99
N GLN A 384 9.34 18.50 22.85
CA GLN A 384 10.73 18.66 23.33
C GLN A 384 11.74 18.56 22.17
N LEU A 385 11.53 17.65 21.22
CA LEU A 385 12.37 17.55 20.03
C LEU A 385 12.27 18.79 19.14
N GLN A 386 11.08 19.37 19.00
CA GLN A 386 10.88 20.62 18.26
C GLN A 386 11.63 21.80 18.90
N GLU A 387 11.73 21.86 20.23
CA GLU A 387 12.54 22.87 20.92
C GLU A 387 14.04 22.73 20.58
N LEU A 388 14.53 21.50 20.45
CA LEU A 388 15.91 21.20 20.07
C LEU A 388 16.18 21.40 18.57
N GLU A 389 15.23 21.00 17.73
CA GLU A 389 15.29 21.06 16.27
C GLU A 389 14.07 21.79 15.67
N PRO A 390 14.00 23.13 15.76
CA PRO A 390 12.82 23.90 15.36
C PRO A 390 12.51 23.84 13.87
N LEU A 391 13.48 23.45 13.04
CA LEU A 391 13.35 23.32 11.59
C LEU A 391 13.10 21.87 11.15
N ASN A 392 12.85 20.94 12.08
CA ASN A 392 12.55 19.56 11.74
C ASN A 392 11.09 19.43 11.24
N LYS A 393 10.93 19.47 9.92
CA LYS A 393 9.65 19.32 9.22
C LYS A 393 8.89 18.03 9.56
N TRP A 394 9.61 16.94 9.89
CA TRP A 394 8.98 15.66 10.20
C TRP A 394 8.39 15.66 11.60
N CYS A 395 9.14 16.19 12.57
CA CYS A 395 8.67 16.42 13.93
C CYS A 395 7.43 17.32 13.94
N LEU A 396 7.48 18.47 13.25
CA LEU A 396 6.35 19.40 13.10
C LEU A 396 5.10 18.72 12.52
N LEU A 397 5.26 17.95 11.44
CA LEU A 397 4.14 17.22 10.85
C LEU A 397 3.59 16.15 11.80
N THR A 398 4.45 15.45 12.53
CA THR A 398 4.03 14.42 13.49
C THR A 398 3.27 15.02 14.67
N ILE A 399 3.69 16.19 15.20
CA ILE A 399 2.96 16.95 16.22
C ILE A 399 1.53 17.25 15.76
N ILE A 400 1.37 17.75 14.53
CA ILE A 400 0.06 17.99 13.91
C ILE A 400 -0.80 16.71 13.86
N LEU A 401 -0.20 15.58 13.46
CA LEU A 401 -0.90 14.30 13.35
C LEU A 401 -1.28 13.71 14.72
N LEU A 402 -0.45 13.91 15.74
CA LEU A 402 -0.73 13.51 17.13
C LEU A 402 -1.85 14.33 17.73
N MET A 403 -1.80 15.67 17.61
CA MET A 403 -2.89 16.55 18.01
C MET A 403 -4.21 16.17 17.33
N ARG A 404 -4.15 15.80 16.04
CA ARG A 404 -5.31 15.30 15.27
C ARG A 404 -5.87 14.00 15.83
N ALA A 405 -5.02 13.06 16.23
CA ALA A 405 -5.43 11.77 16.77
C ALA A 405 -6.04 11.91 18.18
N LEU A 406 -5.41 12.73 19.04
CA LEU A 406 -5.79 12.92 20.44
C LEU A 406 -7.07 13.75 20.60
N ASP A 407 -7.03 15.01 20.18
CA ASP A 407 -8.16 15.95 20.34
C ASP A 407 -8.11 17.05 19.27
N PRO A 408 -8.70 16.81 18.08
CA PRO A 408 -8.61 17.75 16.97
C PRO A 408 -9.35 19.08 17.21
N LEU A 409 -10.31 19.11 18.15
CA LEU A 409 -11.05 20.32 18.51
C LEU A 409 -10.33 21.09 19.61
N GLY A 410 -9.78 20.40 20.61
CA GLY A 410 -8.98 21.00 21.68
C GLY A 410 -7.69 21.65 21.17
N TYR A 411 -7.02 21.02 20.20
CA TYR A 411 -5.75 21.51 19.62
C TYR A 411 -5.91 22.30 18.31
N GLU A 412 -7.10 22.79 17.99
CA GLU A 412 -7.35 23.43 16.69
C GLU A 412 -6.44 24.64 16.44
N LYS A 413 -6.25 25.50 17.45
CA LYS A 413 -5.42 26.72 17.32
C LYS A 413 -3.95 26.37 17.17
N GLU A 414 -3.45 25.47 18.00
CA GLU A 414 -2.08 24.98 17.99
C GLU A 414 -1.78 24.29 16.65
N THR A 415 -2.70 23.48 16.14
CA THR A 415 -2.59 22.81 14.84
C THR A 415 -2.41 23.81 13.71
N LEU A 416 -3.22 24.88 13.67
CA LEU A 416 -3.11 25.93 12.65
C LEU A 416 -1.76 26.65 12.72
N ALA A 417 -1.29 26.98 13.93
CA ALA A 417 0.03 27.60 14.11
C ALA A 417 1.17 26.70 13.58
N HIS A 418 1.13 25.40 13.89
CA HIS A 418 2.12 24.45 13.39
C HIS A 418 2.10 24.31 11.86
N PHE A 419 0.93 24.38 11.22
CA PHE A 419 0.85 24.38 9.75
C PHE A 419 1.55 25.58 9.13
N GLU A 420 1.42 26.76 9.71
CA GLU A 420 2.11 27.96 9.22
C GLU A 420 3.63 27.81 9.36
N THR A 421 4.12 27.39 10.54
CA THR A 421 5.55 27.09 10.74
C THR A 421 6.05 26.05 9.75
N LEU A 422 5.29 24.97 9.52
CA LEU A 422 5.68 23.90 8.60
C LEU A 422 5.78 24.38 7.15
N LYS A 423 4.92 25.31 6.71
CA LYS A 423 5.01 25.92 5.37
C LYS A 423 6.27 26.77 5.21
N GLU A 424 6.71 27.45 6.27
CA GLU A 424 7.94 28.23 6.27
C GLU A 424 9.19 27.35 6.25
N VAL A 425 9.21 26.31 7.08
CA VAL A 425 10.30 25.32 7.16
C VAL A 425 10.41 24.49 5.88
N ASP A 426 9.28 24.25 5.21
CA ASP A 426 9.21 23.39 4.04
C ASP A 426 8.37 24.00 2.89
N PRO A 427 8.92 25.04 2.21
CA PRO A 427 8.18 25.81 1.23
C PRO A 427 7.81 25.00 -0.02
N MET A 428 8.61 23.98 -0.36
CA MET A 428 8.36 23.13 -1.53
C MET A 428 7.07 22.30 -1.39
N ARG A 429 6.56 22.12 -0.17
CA ARG A 429 5.33 21.37 0.13
C ARG A 429 4.21 22.26 0.70
N SER A 430 4.36 23.58 0.61
CA SER A 430 3.37 24.56 1.10
C SER A 430 1.93 24.31 0.59
N ALA A 431 1.76 23.96 -0.69
CA ALA A 431 0.45 23.61 -1.26
C ALA A 431 -0.15 22.35 -0.59
N TYR A 432 0.66 21.31 -0.41
CA TYR A 432 0.25 20.08 0.28
C TYR A 432 -0.19 20.36 1.73
N TYR A 433 0.55 21.20 2.46
CA TYR A 433 0.17 21.57 3.82
C TYR A 433 -1.10 22.41 3.87
N SER A 434 -1.32 23.26 2.87
CA SER A 434 -2.55 24.03 2.75
C SER A 434 -3.76 23.12 2.52
N ASP A 435 -3.64 22.15 1.61
CA ASP A 435 -4.70 21.17 1.35
C ASP A 435 -4.99 20.31 2.59
N LEU A 436 -3.95 19.85 3.30
CA LEU A 436 -4.10 19.08 4.52
C LEU A 436 -4.73 19.89 5.66
N CYS A 437 -4.34 21.16 5.81
CA CYS A 437 -4.92 22.10 6.76
C CYS A 437 -6.41 22.33 6.47
N SER A 438 -6.76 22.64 5.21
CA SER A 438 -8.16 22.81 4.79
C SER A 438 -8.99 21.56 5.04
N LYS A 439 -8.43 20.37 4.77
CA LYS A 439 -9.08 19.11 5.11
C LYS A 439 -9.38 19.02 6.61
N PHE A 440 -8.41 19.31 7.49
CA PHE A 440 -8.62 19.23 8.94
C PHE A 440 -9.63 20.26 9.44
N MET A 441 -9.66 21.46 8.85
CA MET A 441 -10.66 22.48 9.17
C MET A 441 -12.09 22.06 8.79
N ILE A 442 -12.27 21.45 7.62
CA ILE A 442 -13.57 20.90 7.18
C ILE A 442 -14.00 19.79 8.14
N GLU A 443 -13.11 18.84 8.42
CA GLU A 443 -13.39 17.74 9.36
C GLU A 443 -13.76 18.27 10.76
N ASN A 444 -13.05 19.29 11.28
CA ASN A 444 -13.38 19.94 12.55
C ASN A 444 -14.74 20.63 12.54
N THR A 445 -15.09 21.27 11.44
CA THR A 445 -16.40 21.92 11.28
C THR A 445 -17.52 20.88 11.35
N ILE A 446 -17.35 19.75 10.67
CA ILE A 446 -18.31 18.64 10.72
C ILE A 446 -18.45 18.09 12.13
N LEU A 447 -17.34 17.86 12.85
CA LEU A 447 -17.39 17.40 14.24
C LEU A 447 -18.13 18.38 15.16
N LYS A 448 -17.85 19.68 15.03
CA LYS A 448 -18.53 20.74 15.81
C LYS A 448 -20.05 20.76 15.56
N MET A 449 -20.48 20.56 14.32
CA MET A 449 -21.90 20.48 13.96
C MET A 449 -22.57 19.28 14.64
N GLU A 450 -21.95 18.10 14.58
CA GLU A 450 -22.48 16.89 15.22
C GLU A 450 -22.58 17.03 16.75
N TYR A 451 -21.58 17.62 17.40
CA TYR A 451 -21.65 17.91 18.84
C TYR A 451 -22.76 18.89 19.21
N ALA A 452 -23.07 19.87 18.34
CA ALA A 452 -24.15 20.81 18.57
C ALA A 452 -25.53 20.13 18.47
N GLU A 453 -25.72 19.26 17.47
CA GLU A 453 -26.97 18.49 17.28
C GLU A 453 -27.28 17.59 18.49
N VAL A 454 -26.28 16.88 19.01
CA VAL A 454 -26.43 16.03 20.21
C VAL A 454 -26.86 16.85 21.43
N ARG A 455 -26.30 18.05 21.62
CA ARG A 455 -26.67 18.92 22.73
C ARG A 455 -28.12 19.41 22.63
N VAL A 456 -28.58 19.78 21.44
CA VAL A 456 -29.96 20.24 21.22
C VAL A 456 -30.96 19.11 21.54
N LEU A 457 -30.69 17.88 21.12
CA LEU A 457 -31.52 16.71 21.45
C LEU A 457 -31.57 16.40 22.95
N ALA A 458 -30.45 16.57 23.67
CA ALA A 458 -30.40 16.39 25.12
C ALA A 458 -31.21 17.44 25.90
N PHE A 459 -31.39 18.64 25.34
CA PHE A 459 -32.28 19.66 25.92
C PHE A 459 -33.75 19.37 25.65
N LEU A 460 -34.10 18.88 24.45
CA LEU A 460 -35.47 18.54 24.07
C LEU A 460 -36.02 17.28 24.76
N THR A 461 -35.15 16.37 25.21
CA THR A 461 -35.53 15.16 25.95
C THR A 461 -35.66 15.37 27.47
N ARG A 462 -35.25 16.54 27.97
CA ARG A 462 -35.36 16.95 29.38
C ARG A 462 -36.50 17.94 29.66
N THR A 463 -37.26 18.30 28.63
CA THR A 463 -38.51 19.10 28.69
C THR A 463 -39.67 18.21 28.32
#